data_AF-A0A8S9IX83-F1
#
_entry.id   AF-A0A8S9IX83-F1
#
_cell.length_a   1.000
_cell.length_b   1.000
_cell.length_c   1.000
_cell.angle_alpha   90.00
_cell.angle_beta   90.00
_cell.angle_gamma   90.00
#
_symmetry.space_group_name_H-M   'P 1'
#
loop_
_entity.id
_entity.type
_entity.pdbx_description
1 polymer ?
#
loop_
_entity_poly.entity_id
_entity_poly.type
_entity_poly.pdbx_seq_one_letter_code
_entity_poly.pdbx_strand_id
1 'polypeptide(L)'
;MAGQVLPNLPDESICKIIALLGEETFYYLGDFLRARKRGYALVHEPSVLKMYDITLMVHYVTSQICKGGQFREFFLKCVNAGNTNTICYDGLHAAIGI
;
A
#
# COMPACT_ATOMS: atom_id res chain seq x y z
N MET A 1 17.47 -11.46 -13.09
CA MET A 1 17.79 -10.54 -11.98
C MET A 1 17.58 -11.27 -10.67
N ALA A 2 18.58 -11.31 -9.79
CA ALA A 2 18.42 -11.91 -8.47
C ALA A 2 17.50 -10.99 -7.63
N GLY A 3 16.27 -11.43 -7.35
CA GLY A 3 15.38 -10.70 -6.45
C GLY A 3 16.03 -10.56 -5.07
N GLN A 4 15.97 -9.38 -4.48
CA GLN A 4 16.52 -9.16 -3.15
C GLN A 4 15.84 -10.11 -2.15
N VAL A 5 16.65 -10.78 -1.35
CA VAL A 5 16.16 -11.69 -0.30
C VAL A 5 16.02 -10.86 0.97
N LEU A 6 14.81 -10.83 1.53
CA LEU A 6 14.59 -10.18 2.82
C LEU A 6 15.49 -10.82 3.88
N PRO A 7 16.07 -10.01 4.79
CA PRO A 7 16.82 -10.54 5.91
C PRO A 7 15.95 -11.48 6.76
N ASN A 8 16.59 -12.43 7.44
CA ASN A 8 15.94 -13.35 8.40
C ASN A 8 15.58 -12.64 9.72
N LEU A 9 14.92 -11.48 9.62
CA LEU A 9 14.28 -10.79 10.73
C LEU A 9 12.88 -11.39 10.99
N PRO A 10 12.31 -11.26 12.20
CA PRO A 10 10.91 -11.61 12.44
C PRO A 10 9.96 -10.78 11.57
N ASP A 11 8.86 -11.40 11.11
CA ASP A 11 7.86 -10.74 10.27
C ASP A 11 7.31 -9.47 10.93
N GLU A 12 7.07 -9.50 12.24
CA GLU A 12 6.61 -8.33 13.01
C GLU A 12 7.57 -7.15 12.91
N SER A 13 8.88 -7.41 12.95
CA SER A 13 9.90 -6.35 12.84
C SER A 13 9.92 -5.76 11.44
N ILE A 14 9.76 -6.60 10.41
CA ILE A 14 9.68 -6.17 9.02
C ILE A 14 8.39 -5.38 8.78
N CYS A 15 7.24 -5.83 9.30
CA CYS A 15 5.97 -5.11 9.23
C CYS A 15 6.07 -3.71 9.84
N LYS A 16 6.74 -3.56 10.99
CA LYS A 16 6.99 -2.25 11.61
C LYS A 16 7.82 -1.33 10.70
N ILE A 17 8.87 -1.86 10.06
CA ILE A 17 9.69 -1.09 9.10
C ILE A 17 8.84 -0.68 7.89
N ILE A 18 8.08 -1.62 7.32
CA ILE A 18 7.22 -1.36 6.16
C ILE A 18 6.14 -0.32 6.52
N ALA A 19 5.52 -0.41 7.69
CA ALA A 19 4.53 0.55 8.15
C ALA A 19 5.12 1.97 8.23
N LEU A 20 6.31 2.12 8.83
CA LEU A 20 7.01 3.40 8.89
C LEU A 20 7.31 3.97 7.50
N LEU A 21 7.82 3.13 6.59
CA LEU A 21 8.13 3.55 5.22
C LEU A 21 6.87 3.91 4.42
N GLY A 22 5.79 3.16 4.61
CA GLY A 22 4.53 3.41 3.91
C GLY A 22 3.73 4.59 4.47
N GLU A 23 3.93 4.93 5.75
CA GLU A 23 3.44 6.19 6.35
C GLU A 23 4.16 7.40 5.75
N GLU A 24 5.45 7.27 5.44
CA GLU A 24 6.20 8.33 4.73
C GLU A 24 5.81 8.41 3.25
N THR A 25 5.86 7.29 2.53
CA THR A 25 5.36 7.19 1.16
C THR A 25 5.30 5.75 0.65
N PHE A 26 4.22 5.41 -0.07
CA PHE A 26 4.09 4.09 -0.70
C PHE A 26 5.23 3.76 -1.68
N TYR A 27 5.92 4.77 -2.24
CA TYR A 27 6.98 4.56 -3.24
C TYR A 27 8.20 3.80 -2.68
N TYR A 28 8.45 3.88 -1.38
CA TYR A 28 9.56 3.15 -0.74
C TYR A 28 9.30 1.65 -0.59
N LEU A 29 8.08 1.20 -0.83
CA LEU A 29 7.70 -0.21 -0.68
C LEU A 29 8.11 -1.08 -1.88
N GLY A 30 8.62 -0.47 -2.95
CA GLY A 30 8.97 -1.16 -4.20
C GLY A 30 9.93 -2.32 -4.03
N ASP A 31 10.93 -2.18 -3.15
CA ASP A 31 11.91 -3.24 -2.90
C ASP A 31 11.30 -4.41 -2.12
N PHE A 32 10.41 -4.14 -1.15
CA PHE A 32 9.69 -5.17 -0.41
C PHE A 32 8.71 -5.95 -1.30
N LEU A 33 8.02 -5.25 -2.20
CA LEU A 33 7.15 -5.89 -3.20
C LEU A 33 7.93 -6.81 -4.14
N ARG A 34 9.19 -6.47 -4.44
CA ARG A 34 10.09 -7.28 -5.28
C ARG A 34 10.82 -8.37 -4.50
N ALA A 35 10.81 -8.33 -3.17
CA ALA A 35 11.52 -9.26 -2.30
C ALA A 35 10.79 -10.60 -2.12
N ARG A 36 10.40 -11.20 -3.25
CA ARG A 36 9.69 -12.47 -3.38
C ARG A 36 8.37 -12.50 -2.58
N LYS A 37 7.78 -13.70 -2.48
CA LYS A 37 6.47 -13.94 -1.85
C LYS A 37 6.35 -13.37 -0.44
N ARG A 38 7.41 -13.45 0.36
CA ARG A 38 7.41 -12.98 1.75
C ARG A 38 7.24 -11.47 1.83
N GLY A 39 8.05 -10.70 1.10
CA GLY A 39 7.94 -9.24 1.12
C GLY A 39 6.61 -8.75 0.59
N TYR A 40 6.13 -9.36 -0.50
CA TYR A 40 4.80 -9.07 -1.03
C TYR A 40 3.69 -9.31 0.01
N ALA A 41 3.73 -10.43 0.73
CA ALA A 41 2.74 -10.75 1.76
C ALA A 41 2.74 -9.72 2.91
N LEU A 42 3.92 -9.32 3.37
CA LEU A 42 4.06 -8.37 4.49
C LEU A 42 3.62 -6.95 4.11
N VAL A 43 3.88 -6.50 2.87
CA VAL A 43 3.40 -5.19 2.36
C VAL A 43 1.87 -5.12 2.33
N HIS A 44 1.20 -6.25 2.14
CA HIS A 44 -0.26 -6.35 2.07
C HIS A 44 -0.90 -6.83 3.37
N GLU A 45 -0.16 -6.86 4.48
CA GLU A 45 -0.71 -7.22 5.77
C GLU A 45 -1.68 -6.10 6.24
N PRO A 46 -2.91 -6.43 6.69
CA PRO A 46 -3.91 -5.42 7.06
C PRO A 46 -3.47 -4.39 8.10
N SER A 47 -2.77 -4.80 9.17
CA SER A 47 -2.29 -3.87 10.20
C SER A 47 -1.28 -2.85 9.66
N VAL A 48 -0.48 -3.24 8.66
CA VAL A 48 0.46 -2.38 7.95
C VAL A 48 -0.28 -1.45 6.97
N LEU A 49 -1.19 -1.98 6.15
CA LEU A 49 -1.97 -1.21 5.17
C LEU A 49 -2.75 -0.07 5.82
N LYS A 50 -3.22 -0.26 7.05
CA LYS A 50 -3.93 0.76 7.83
C LYS A 50 -3.08 2.02 8.10
N MET A 51 -1.75 1.90 8.10
CA MET A 51 -0.83 2.98 8.44
C MET A 51 -0.34 3.78 7.24
N TYR A 52 -0.54 3.31 6.01
CA TYR A 52 0.02 3.94 4.83
C TYR A 52 -0.56 5.33 4.55
N ASP A 53 0.31 6.28 4.19
CA ASP A 53 -0.11 7.51 3.56
C ASP A 53 -0.27 7.28 2.04
N ILE A 54 -1.51 7.39 1.60
CA ILE A 54 -1.94 7.18 0.23
C ILE A 54 -2.10 8.49 -0.55
N THR A 55 -1.83 9.64 0.06
CA THR A 55 -2.01 10.96 -0.55
C THR A 55 -1.27 11.08 -1.88
N LEU A 56 0.02 10.72 -1.90
CA LEU A 56 0.82 10.75 -3.12
C LEU A 56 0.36 9.71 -4.15
N MET A 57 -0.05 8.51 -3.70
CA MET A 57 -0.59 7.48 -4.57
C MET A 57 -1.82 8.00 -5.30
N VAL A 58 -2.80 8.52 -4.55
CA VAL A 58 -4.00 9.12 -5.12
C VAL A 58 -3.63 10.23 -6.09
N HIS A 59 -2.80 11.21 -5.68
CA HIS A 59 -2.46 12.34 -6.53
C HIS A 59 -1.85 11.94 -7.89
N TYR A 60 -0.92 10.98 -7.91
CA TYR A 60 -0.23 10.60 -9.14
C TYR A 60 -0.95 9.54 -9.98
N VAL A 61 -1.71 8.63 -9.37
CA VAL A 61 -2.29 7.48 -10.07
C VAL A 61 -3.81 7.37 -9.94
N THR A 62 -4.51 8.46 -9.61
CA THR A 62 -6.00 8.54 -9.57
C THR A 62 -6.64 7.87 -10.79
N SER A 63 -6.23 8.24 -12.01
CA SER A 63 -6.80 7.65 -13.24
C SER A 63 -6.68 6.12 -13.29
N GLN A 64 -5.57 5.56 -12.79
CA GLN A 64 -5.40 4.10 -12.73
C GLN A 64 -6.24 3.46 -11.62
N ILE A 65 -6.43 4.14 -10.49
CA ILE A 65 -7.32 3.67 -9.42
C ILE A 65 -8.77 3.62 -9.93
N CYS A 66 -9.25 4.68 -10.58
CA CYS A 66 -10.65 4.80 -11.02
C CYS A 66 -10.98 3.87 -12.19
N LYS A 67 -10.05 3.69 -13.14
CA LYS A 67 -10.26 2.88 -14.36
C LYS A 67 -9.99 1.38 -14.20
N GLY A 68 -9.75 0.89 -12.99
CA GLY A 68 -9.46 -0.53 -12.79
C GLY A 68 -8.04 -0.96 -13.12
N GLY A 69 -7.08 -0.04 -13.11
CA GLY A 69 -5.66 -0.33 -13.29
C GLY A 69 -5.01 -1.01 -12.07
N GLN A 70 -3.70 -1.27 -12.18
CA GLN A 70 -2.91 -2.03 -11.20
C GLN A 70 -2.98 -1.49 -9.77
N PHE A 71 -3.15 -0.18 -9.61
CA PHE A 71 -3.21 0.48 -8.31
C PHE A 71 -4.58 0.39 -7.62
N ARG A 72 -5.64 0.03 -8.37
CA ARG A 72 -6.98 -0.12 -7.79
C ARG A 72 -7.04 -1.26 -6.78
N GLU A 73 -6.42 -2.39 -7.09
CA GLU A 73 -6.41 -3.54 -6.18
C GLU A 73 -5.74 -3.18 -4.84
N PHE A 74 -4.59 -2.50 -4.91
CA PHE A 74 -3.89 -2.04 -3.71
C PHE A 74 -4.72 -1.03 -2.91
N PHE A 75 -5.35 -0.08 -3.60
CA PHE A 75 -6.25 0.91 -2.98
C PHE A 75 -7.40 0.21 -2.24
N LEU A 76 -8.07 -0.75 -2.88
CA LEU A 76 -9.15 -1.52 -2.25
C LEU A 76 -8.69 -2.33 -1.04
N LYS A 77 -7.46 -2.88 -1.08
CA LYS A 77 -6.87 -3.54 0.11
C LYS A 77 -6.69 -2.54 1.26
N CYS A 78 -6.29 -1.30 1.00
CA CYS A 78 -6.20 -0.26 2.03
C CYS A 78 -7.59 0.11 2.60
N VAL A 79 -8.62 0.20 1.75
CA VAL A 79 -10.02 0.41 2.21
C VAL A 79 -10.45 -0.74 3.12
N ASN A 80 -10.28 -1.99 2.68
CA ASN A 80 -10.67 -3.18 3.44
C ASN A 80 -9.88 -3.35 4.75
N ALA A 81 -8.64 -2.86 4.81
CA ALA A 81 -7.83 -2.81 6.02
C ALA A 81 -8.26 -1.70 7.01
N GLY A 82 -9.19 -0.83 6.62
CA GLY A 82 -9.67 0.25 7.47
C GLY A 82 -8.74 1.47 7.48
N ASN A 83 -7.97 1.71 6.41
CA ASN A 83 -7.15 2.92 6.28
C ASN A 83 -8.04 4.15 6.13
N THR A 84 -8.00 5.06 7.12
CA THR A 84 -8.91 6.21 7.19
C THR A 84 -8.74 7.20 6.05
N ASN A 85 -7.50 7.44 5.61
CA ASN A 85 -7.22 8.34 4.47
C ASN A 85 -7.82 7.78 3.19
N THR A 86 -7.67 6.46 2.99
CA THR A 86 -8.20 5.77 1.81
C THR A 86 -9.73 5.75 1.80
N ILE A 87 -10.36 5.45 2.94
CA ILE A 87 -11.83 5.48 3.09
C ILE A 87 -12.37 6.90 2.85
N CYS A 88 -11.70 7.92 3.39
CA CYS A 88 -12.09 9.32 3.19
C CYS A 88 -12.03 9.69 1.71
N TYR A 89 -10.96 9.31 1.01
CA TYR A 89 -10.84 9.55 -0.43
C TYR A 89 -11.91 8.80 -1.24
N ASP A 90 -12.14 7.52 -0.96
CA ASP A 90 -13.15 6.70 -1.65
C ASP A 90 -14.55 7.32 -1.51
N GLY A 91 -14.92 7.74 -0.30
CA GLY A 91 -16.18 8.42 -0.02
C GLY A 91 -16.29 9.78 -0.72
N LEU A 92 -15.21 10.58 -0.71
CA LEU A 92 -15.18 11.87 -1.40
C LEU A 92 -15.35 11.68 -2.92
N HIS A 93 -14.64 10.72 -3.50
CA HIS A 93 -14.72 10.40 -4.91
C HIS A 93 -16.13 9.95 -5.31
N ALA A 94 -16.76 9.06 -4.52
CA ALA A 94 -18.13 8.63 -4.73
C ALA A 94 -19.15 9.78 -4.68
N ALA A 95 -18.92 10.77 -3.82
CA ALA A 95 -19.80 11.93 -3.68
C ALA A 95 -19.67 12.94 -4.84
N ILE A 96 -18.46 13.13 -5.39
CA ILE A 96 -18.22 14.12 -6.46
C ILE A 96 -18.50 13.53 -7.85
N GLY A 97 -18.56 12.20 -7.99
CA GLY A 97 -18.99 11.54 -9.24
C GLY A 97 -18.02 11.74 -10.42
N ILE A 98 -16.74 11.97 -10.13
CA ILE A 98 -15.65 12.02 -11.10
C ILE A 98 -15.24 10.58 -11.47
#